data_AF-W4V423-F1
#
_entry.id   AF-W4V423-F1
#
_cell.length_a   1.000
_cell.length_b   1.000
_cell.length_c   1.000
_cell.angle_alpha   90.00
_cell.angle_beta   90.00
_cell.angle_gamma   90.00
#
_symmetry.space_group_name_H-M   'P 1'
#
loop_
_entity.id
_entity.type
_entity.pdbx_description
1 polymer ?
#
loop_
_entity_poly.entity_id
_entity_poly.type
_entity_poly.pdbx_seq_one_letter_code
_entity_poly.pdbx_strand_id
1 'polypeptide(L)'
;MSVDHGQMEAGRALGLSYRVTMLKIVIPQAVKNILPTLGNEFIALIKETSVVSFVGASDLYVAFSYIGTNSYEFMVPYLVMALIYIVLVMIIASLIKVMERSLRKSDRRN
;
A
#
# COMPACT_ATOMS: atom_id res chain seq x y z
N MET A 1 16.56 -3.65 11.55
CA MET A 1 16.56 -3.45 13.02
C MET A 1 15.50 -4.36 13.63
N SER A 2 15.84 -5.65 13.73
CA SER A 2 15.03 -6.67 14.40
C SER A 2 15.11 -6.45 15.90
N VAL A 3 14.01 -6.71 16.60
CA VAL A 3 13.97 -6.69 18.08
C VAL A 3 15.08 -7.61 18.58
N ASP A 4 16.01 -7.04 19.34
CA ASP A 4 17.17 -7.74 19.85
C ASP A 4 16.75 -8.97 20.68
N HIS A 5 17.24 -10.14 20.27
CA HIS A 5 17.02 -11.42 20.96
C HIS A 5 17.45 -11.31 22.44
N GLY A 6 18.38 -10.40 22.74
CA GLY A 6 18.83 -10.05 24.09
C GLY A 6 17.73 -9.49 25.01
N GLN A 7 16.68 -8.84 24.50
CA GLN A 7 15.56 -8.37 25.33
C GLN A 7 14.75 -9.56 25.91
N MET A 8 14.68 -10.67 25.17
CA MET A 8 14.02 -11.89 25.61
C MET A 8 14.86 -12.66 26.62
N GLU A 9 16.17 -12.72 26.39
CA GLU A 9 17.13 -13.33 27.31
C GLU A 9 17.26 -12.53 28.62
N ALA A 10 17.28 -11.20 28.56
CA ALA A 10 17.26 -10.32 29.73
C ALA A 10 15.96 -10.47 30.55
N GLY A 11 14.81 -10.58 29.88
CA GLY A 11 13.54 -10.84 30.55
C GLY A 11 13.53 -12.17 31.30
N ARG A 12 14.11 -13.22 30.69
CA ARG A 12 14.27 -14.53 31.35
C ARG A 12 15.27 -14.48 32.51
N ALA A 13 16.38 -13.75 32.36
CA ALA A 13 17.39 -13.57 33.42
C ALA A 13 16.82 -12.82 34.64
N LEU A 14 15.83 -11.94 34.44
CA LEU A 14 15.10 -11.24 35.49
C LEU A 14 13.91 -12.04 36.05
N GLY A 15 13.71 -13.29 35.63
CA GLY A 15 12.61 -14.14 36.10
C GLY A 15 11.23 -13.76 35.54
N LEU A 16 11.16 -12.92 34.52
CA LEU A 16 9.89 -12.53 33.88
C LEU A 16 9.37 -13.67 32.99
N SER A 17 8.05 -13.87 33.03
CA SER A 17 7.41 -14.83 32.12
C SER A 17 7.40 -14.31 30.68
N TYR A 18 7.44 -15.21 29.71
CA TYR A 18 7.44 -14.88 28.28
C TYR A 18 6.34 -13.89 27.88
N ARG A 19 5.12 -14.07 28.40
CA ARG A 19 4.00 -13.14 28.14
C ARG A 19 4.30 -11.72 28.64
N VAL A 20 4.90 -11.58 29.82
CA VAL A 20 5.22 -10.28 30.41
C VAL A 20 6.32 -9.58 29.61
N THR A 21 7.39 -10.31 29.27
CA THR A 21 8.49 -9.79 28.45
C THR A 21 7.99 -9.39 27.05
N MET A 22 7.12 -10.21 26.43
CA MET A 22 6.58 -9.90 25.10
C MET A 22 5.70 -8.64 25.11
N LEU A 23 4.73 -8.56 26.02
CA LEU A 23 3.75 -7.46 26.06
C LEU A 23 4.34 -6.14 26.56
N LYS A 24 5.22 -6.19 27.57
CA LYS A 24 5.74 -4.97 28.22
C LYS A 24 7.07 -4.47 27.64
N ILE A 25 7.84 -5.33 26.97
CA ILE A 25 9.19 -4.98 26.52
C ILE A 25 9.28 -5.04 25.00
N VAL A 26 9.03 -6.21 24.40
CA VAL A 26 9.27 -6.42 22.97
C VAL A 26 8.24 -5.71 22.08
N ILE A 27 6.94 -5.89 22.33
CA ILE A 27 5.89 -5.29 21.49
C ILE A 27 6.00 -3.75 21.47
N PRO A 28 6.13 -3.03 22.60
CA PRO A 28 6.24 -1.58 22.58
C PRO A 28 7.48 -1.08 21.81
N GLN A 29 8.60 -1.80 21.88
CA GLN A 29 9.81 -1.46 21.14
C GLN A 29 9.66 -1.74 19.64
N ALA A 30 9.09 -2.89 19.27
CA ALA A 30 8.81 -3.24 17.89
C ALA A 30 7.89 -2.21 17.22
N VAL A 31 6.83 -1.81 17.91
CA VAL A 31 5.87 -0.81 17.43
C VAL A 31 6.57 0.54 17.20
N LYS A 32 7.41 1.01 18.13
CA LYS A 32 8.18 2.26 17.96
C LYS A 32 9.14 2.23 16.77
N ASN A 33 9.68 1.06 16.44
CA ASN A 33 10.62 0.90 15.32
C ASN A 33 9.89 0.79 13.97
N ILE A 34 8.73 0.12 13.92
CA ILE A 34 8.01 -0.16 12.67
C ILE A 34 7.07 0.98 12.28
N LEU A 35 6.49 1.71 13.25
CA LEU A 35 5.55 2.81 12.98
C LEU A 35 6.12 3.91 12.06
N PRO A 36 7.36 4.41 12.25
CA PRO A 36 7.93 5.42 11.35
C PRO A 36 8.08 4.92 9.90
N THR A 37 8.50 3.67 9.73
CA THR A 37 8.64 3.04 8.42
C THR A 37 7.28 2.85 7.75
N LEU A 38 6.27 2.38 8.48
CA LEU A 38 4.89 2.27 7.99
C LEU A 38 4.31 3.64 7.61
N GLY A 39 4.59 4.68 8.40
CA GLY A 39 4.15 6.04 8.10
C GLY A 39 4.75 6.58 6.81
N ASN A 40 6.05 6.37 6.60
CA ASN A 40 6.73 6.75 5.35
C ASN A 40 6.17 5.98 4.15
N GLU A 41 5.99 4.68 4.28
CA GLU A 41 5.41 3.84 3.23
C GLU A 41 3.98 4.26 2.89
N PHE A 42 3.17 4.56 3.92
CA PHE A 42 1.81 5.03 3.73
C PHE A 42 1.75 6.36 2.96
N ILE A 43 2.65 7.30 3.27
CA ILE A 43 2.76 8.57 2.55
C ILE A 43 3.20 8.33 1.09
N ALA A 44 4.14 7.41 0.85
CA ALA A 44 4.59 7.06 -0.50
C ALA A 44 3.45 6.44 -1.32
N LEU A 45 2.72 5.48 -0.74
CA LEU A 45 1.56 4.85 -1.37
C LEU A 45 0.47 5.86 -1.71
N ILE A 46 0.16 6.80 -0.81
CA ILE A 46 -0.80 7.88 -1.11
C ILE A 46 -0.34 8.71 -2.30
N LYS A 47 0.94 9.12 -2.35
CA LYS A 47 1.46 9.92 -3.47
C LYS A 47 1.39 9.15 -4.79
N GLU A 48 1.85 7.90 -4.80
CA GLU A 48 1.86 7.08 -6.01
C GLU A 48 0.43 6.79 -6.52
N THR A 49 -0.48 6.40 -5.62
CA THR A 49 -1.87 6.10 -6.02
C THR A 49 -2.66 7.34 -6.40
N SER A 50 -2.50 8.45 -5.69
CA SER A 50 -3.21 9.70 -6.00
C SER A 50 -2.73 10.35 -7.29
N VAL A 51 -1.42 10.38 -7.56
CA VAL A 51 -0.88 10.96 -8.80
C VAL A 51 -1.32 10.14 -10.01
N VAL A 52 -1.16 8.80 -9.96
CA VAL A 52 -1.53 7.93 -11.09
C VAL A 52 -3.04 7.96 -11.34
N SER A 53 -3.86 7.92 -10.28
CA SER A 53 -5.32 7.94 -10.44
C SER A 53 -5.83 9.32 -10.91
N PHE A 54 -5.26 10.42 -10.39
CA PHE A 54 -5.66 11.78 -10.75
C PHE A 54 -5.28 12.10 -12.20
N VAL A 55 -4.02 11.87 -12.58
CA VAL A 55 -3.53 12.12 -13.95
C VAL A 55 -4.25 11.20 -14.95
N GLY A 56 -4.38 9.91 -14.61
CA GLY A 56 -5.10 8.97 -15.47
C GLY A 56 -6.57 9.33 -15.66
N ALA A 57 -7.27 9.75 -14.59
CA ALA A 57 -8.66 10.18 -14.68
C ALA A 57 -8.81 11.51 -15.44
N SER A 58 -7.90 12.47 -15.25
CA SER A 58 -7.96 13.76 -15.95
C SER A 58 -7.73 13.60 -17.45
N ASP A 59 -6.73 12.80 -17.84
CA ASP A 59 -6.41 12.58 -19.25
C ASP A 59 -7.55 11.84 -19.97
N LEU A 60 -8.10 10.82 -19.30
CA LEU A 60 -9.24 10.06 -19.81
C LEU A 60 -10.47 10.98 -19.93
N TYR A 61 -10.75 11.80 -18.92
CA TYR A 61 -11.86 12.75 -18.95
C TYR A 61 -11.73 13.77 -20.09
N VAL A 62 -10.54 14.35 -20.29
CA VAL A 62 -10.29 15.31 -21.38
C VAL A 62 -10.50 14.64 -22.74
N ALA A 63 -9.98 13.43 -22.94
CA ALA A 63 -10.14 12.69 -24.20
C ALA A 63 -11.61 12.37 -24.50
N PHE A 64 -12.36 11.87 -23.52
CA PHE A 64 -13.77 11.50 -23.72
C PHE A 64 -14.71 12.71 -23.76
N SER A 65 -14.39 13.79 -23.06
CA SER A 65 -15.09 15.08 -23.20
C SER A 65 -14.90 15.68 -24.59
N TYR A 66 -13.71 15.57 -25.17
CA TYR A 66 -13.44 15.98 -26.56
C TYR A 66 -14.29 15.17 -27.55
N ILE A 67 -14.35 13.84 -27.40
CA ILE A 67 -15.18 12.98 -28.25
C ILE A 67 -16.66 13.34 -28.11
N GLY A 68 -17.15 13.54 -26.89
CA GLY A 68 -18.54 13.89 -26.63
C GLY A 68 -18.92 15.26 -27.19
N THR A 69 -18.01 16.23 -27.10
CA THR A 69 -18.21 17.58 -27.68
C THR A 69 -18.27 17.53 -29.20
N ASN A 70 -17.42 16.74 -29.87
CA ASN A 70 -17.44 16.59 -31.33
C ASN A 70 -18.65 15.79 -31.83
N SER A 71 -19.12 14.82 -31.04
CA SER A 71 -20.23 13.94 -31.41
C SER A 71 -21.60 14.51 -30.98
N TYR A 72 -21.61 15.60 -30.22
CA TYR A 72 -22.78 16.14 -29.50
C TYR A 72 -23.51 15.12 -28.60
N GLU A 73 -22.86 14.00 -28.27
CA GLU A 73 -23.37 12.94 -27.42
C GLU A 73 -22.36 12.61 -26.33
N PHE A 74 -22.71 12.88 -25.07
CA PHE A 74 -21.83 12.68 -23.91
C PHE A 74 -22.04 11.34 -23.19
N MET A 75 -23.23 10.73 -23.33
CA MET A 75 -23.59 9.53 -22.59
C MET A 75 -22.73 8.31 -22.98
N VAL A 76 -22.61 8.04 -24.28
CA VAL A 76 -21.84 6.89 -24.79
C VAL A 76 -20.34 7.03 -24.49
N PRO A 77 -19.68 8.18 -24.76
CA PRO A 77 -18.28 8.40 -24.38
C PRO A 77 -18.01 8.21 -22.89
N TYR A 78 -18.86 8.73 -21.99
CA TYR A 78 -18.65 8.58 -20.55
C TYR A 78 -18.87 7.14 -20.05
N LEU A 79 -19.79 6.38 -20.65
CA LEU A 79 -19.94 4.95 -20.34
C LEU A 79 -18.68 4.15 -20.73
N VAL A 80 -18.12 4.43 -21.91
CA VAL A 80 -16.87 3.80 -22.36
C VAL A 80 -15.70 4.22 -21.49
N MET A 81 -15.61 5.51 -21.12
CA MET A 81 -14.62 6.03 -20.17
C MET A 81 -14.66 5.27 -18.84
N ALA A 82 -15.86 5.10 -18.25
CA ALA A 82 -16.04 4.39 -17.00
C ALA A 82 -15.58 2.92 -17.10
N LEU A 83 -15.89 2.25 -18.21
CA LEU A 83 -15.48 0.86 -18.44
C LEU A 83 -13.95 0.74 -18.57
N ILE A 84 -13.32 1.64 -19.32
CA ILE A 84 -11.85 1.68 -19.46
C ILE A 84 -11.20 1.95 -18.10
N TYR A 85 -11.72 2.91 -17.33
CA TYR A 85 -11.20 3.22 -16.00
C TYR A 85 -11.25 2.00 -15.07
N ILE A 86 -12.37 1.27 -15.06
CA ILE A 86 -12.52 0.04 -14.28
C ILE A 86 -11.48 -1.02 -14.70
N VAL A 87 -11.29 -1.25 -16.00
CA VAL A 87 -10.28 -2.18 -16.51
C VAL A 87 -8.86 -1.77 -16.09
N LEU A 88 -8.55 -0.48 -16.19
CA LEU A 88 -7.24 0.07 -15.85
C LEU A 88 -6.94 -0.11 -14.36
N VAL A 89 -7.90 0.22 -13.48
CA VAL A 89 -7.79 0.00 -12.04
C VAL A 89 -7.62 -1.49 -11.72
N MET A 90 -8.36 -2.39 -12.38
CA MET A 90 -8.22 -3.84 -12.17
C MET A 90 -6.83 -4.36 -12.58
N ILE A 91 -6.26 -3.86 -13.68
CA ILE A 91 -4.92 -4.24 -14.14
C ILE A 91 -3.86 -3.77 -13.13
N ILE A 92 -3.91 -2.50 -12.71
CA ILE A 92 -2.97 -1.95 -11.73
C ILE A 92 -3.08 -2.69 -10.39
N ALA A 93 -4.29 -2.90 -9.89
CA ALA A 93 -4.50 -3.64 -8.64
C ALA A 93 -3.96 -5.08 -8.72
N SER A 94 -4.08 -5.73 -9.87
CA SER A 94 -3.52 -7.06 -10.10
C SER A 94 -2.00 -7.04 -10.14
N LEU A 95 -1.39 -6.05 -10.80
CA LEU A 95 0.07 -5.85 -10.84
C LEU A 95 0.65 -5.64 -9.45
N ILE A 96 0.05 -4.75 -8.66
CA ILE A 96 0.44 -4.49 -7.27
C ILE A 96 0.36 -5.80 -6.45
N LYS A 97 -0.74 -6.55 -6.58
CA LYS A 97 -0.92 -7.82 -5.88
C LYS A 97 0.14 -8.87 -6.26
N VAL A 98 0.62 -8.87 -7.50
CA VAL A 98 1.73 -9.72 -7.95
C VAL A 98 3.07 -9.24 -7.37
N MET A 99 3.31 -7.94 -7.37
CA MET A 99 4.52 -7.34 -6.77
C MET A 99 4.60 -7.61 -5.26
N GLU A 100 3.51 -7.42 -4.52
CA GLU A 100 3.42 -7.74 -3.09
C GLU A 100 3.73 -9.22 -2.80
N ARG A 101 3.23 -10.14 -3.64
CA ARG A 101 3.54 -11.57 -3.53
C ARG A 101 5.03 -11.87 -3.72
N SER A 102 5.69 -11.13 -4.60
CA SER A 102 7.13 -11.25 -4.84
C SER A 102 7.96 -10.73 -3.65
N LEU A 103 7.59 -9.56 -3.12
CA LEU A 103 8.27 -8.94 -1.98
C LEU A 103 8.10 -9.77 -0.68
N ARG A 104 6.91 -10.33 -0.43
CA ARG A 104 6.68 -11.26 0.69
C ARG A 104 7.53 -12.54 0.64
N LYS A 105 8.00 -12.95 -0.54
CA LYS A 105 8.96 -14.07 -0.68
C LYS A 105 10.37 -13.66 -0.29
N SER A 106 10.74 -12.40 -0.46
CA SER A 106 12.06 -11.86 -0.11
C SER A 106 12.22 -11.63 1.39
N ASP A 107 11.18 -11.16 2.07
CA ASP A 107 11.18 -10.93 3.53
C ASP A 107 11.24 -12.21 4.37
N ARG A 108 11.01 -13.38 3.77
CA ARG A 108 11.10 -14.68 4.44
C ARG A 108 12.47 -15.33 4.33
N ARG A 109 13.42 -14.66 3.66
CA ARG A 109 14.76 -15.20 3.35
C ARG A 109 15.92 -14.43 4.01
N ASN A 110 15.61 -13.43 4.85
CA ASN A 110 16.58 -12.72 5.68
C ASN A 110 16.28 -12.94 7.16
#